data_AF-A0AAA9ZSH6-F1
#
_entry.id   AF-A0AAA9ZSH6-F1
#
_cell.length_a   1.000
_cell.length_b   1.000
_cell.length_c   1.000
_cell.angle_alpha   90.00
_cell.angle_beta   90.00
_cell.angle_gamma   90.00
#
_symmetry.space_group_name_H-M   'P 1'
#
loop_
_entity.id
_entity.type
_entity.pdbx_description
1 polymer ?
#
loop_
_entity_poly.entity_id
_entity_poly.type
_entity_poly.pdbx_seq_one_letter_code
_entity_poly.pdbx_strand_id
1 'polypeptide(L)'
;MATRKRSGSGSKRPKEKVVYIYELLLHGANADQNKQNFWDEFFLLQPNTEAFETELQKLDSAKLCAAKSNLLLLLEKCVDIMDVNDVKRTHNALITLSILTYTMFKKYSNPEDGSVENMFAEFRLGDVEEHIKKLVEKIKELIICDNSDTLRFYCLKLLFIVGSGTDNLDDNLLLEYIMSNNLFDSLKKVLSDSTARLEHGHDIVILLALLVNYRKHDATNPYVVKLSLLDDELALHGFGHVISATLFEFIKQQTTNVLAVQNNSWISSLSSMVGNMFLSDEVDEKMYQIRQNNALLLALYEAVHLNRNFITTLATTHSESSSPPSPSNTLNSHHSISDLSSAPIIDVTQYPTNLLVAVFQYW
;
A
#
# COMPACT_ATOMS: atom_id res chain seq x y z
N MET A 1 38.23 -56.15 11.14
CA MET A 1 36.93 -55.49 11.38
C MET A 1 36.80 -54.33 10.41
N ALA A 2 36.07 -54.52 9.30
CA ALA A 2 35.79 -53.47 8.34
C ALA A 2 34.41 -52.85 8.65
N THR A 3 34.39 -51.59 9.05
CA THR A 3 33.18 -50.83 9.35
C THR A 3 32.51 -50.42 8.04
N ARG A 4 31.35 -51.04 7.76
CA ARG A 4 30.51 -50.75 6.59
C ARG A 4 29.78 -49.42 6.82
N LYS A 5 30.19 -48.35 6.14
CA LYS A 5 29.46 -47.08 6.08
C LYS A 5 28.09 -47.33 5.45
N ARG A 6 27.02 -47.09 6.21
CA ARG A 6 25.63 -47.11 5.74
C ARG A 6 25.34 -45.74 5.13
N SER A 7 25.27 -45.66 3.81
CA SER A 7 24.86 -44.45 3.10
C SER A 7 23.43 -44.10 3.48
N GLY A 8 23.24 -43.02 4.23
CA GLY A 8 21.94 -42.45 4.50
C GLY A 8 21.35 -41.95 3.17
N SER A 9 20.30 -42.62 2.70
CA SER A 9 19.43 -42.08 1.67
C SER A 9 18.85 -40.78 2.19
N GLY A 10 19.22 -39.66 1.56
CA GLY A 10 18.64 -38.35 1.86
C GLY A 10 17.14 -38.42 1.61
N SER A 11 16.37 -38.47 2.69
CA SER A 11 14.92 -38.37 2.66
C SER A 11 14.55 -37.01 2.06
N LYS A 12 14.29 -36.97 0.74
CA LYS A 12 13.67 -35.81 0.10
C LYS A 12 12.33 -35.59 0.81
N ARG A 13 12.21 -34.48 1.55
CA ARG A 13 10.95 -34.09 2.19
C ARG A 13 9.84 -34.11 1.13
N PRO A 14 8.63 -34.60 1.45
CA PRO A 14 7.52 -34.57 0.51
C PRO A 14 7.25 -33.12 0.12
N LYS A 15 7.20 -32.87 -1.19
CA LYS A 15 6.98 -31.54 -1.75
C LYS A 15 5.52 -31.14 -1.58
N GLU A 16 5.28 -29.89 -1.22
CA GLU A 16 3.92 -29.35 -1.09
C GLU A 16 3.16 -29.45 -2.43
N LYS A 17 1.87 -29.83 -2.37
CA LYS A 17 1.03 -30.00 -3.57
C LYS A 17 0.96 -28.71 -4.39
N VAL A 18 0.87 -27.56 -3.74
CA VAL A 18 0.79 -26.25 -4.41
C VAL A 18 2.07 -25.93 -5.21
N VAL A 19 3.24 -26.23 -4.64
CA VAL A 19 4.54 -26.01 -5.30
C VAL A 19 4.71 -26.92 -6.50
N TYR A 20 4.25 -28.18 -6.41
CA TYR A 20 4.25 -29.08 -7.55
C TYR A 20 3.34 -28.57 -8.68
N ILE A 21 2.17 -28.00 -8.36
CA ILE A 21 1.28 -27.39 -9.35
C ILE A 21 1.93 -26.19 -10.02
N TYR A 22 2.60 -25.32 -9.27
CA TYR A 22 3.35 -24.19 -9.85
C TYR A 22 4.36 -24.69 -10.88
N GLU A 23 5.17 -25.70 -10.56
CA GLU A 23 6.12 -26.26 -11.51
C GLU A 23 5.44 -26.77 -12.78
N LEU A 24 4.33 -27.51 -12.65
CA LEU A 24 3.60 -27.99 -13.84
C LEU A 24 3.13 -26.83 -14.73
N LEU A 25 2.53 -25.81 -14.15
CA LEU A 25 2.06 -24.64 -14.88
C LEU A 25 3.23 -23.91 -15.57
N LEU A 26 4.33 -23.71 -14.84
CA LEU A 26 5.51 -22.96 -15.31
C LEU A 26 6.40 -23.74 -16.30
N HIS A 27 6.27 -25.06 -16.39
CA HIS A 27 6.94 -25.87 -17.42
C HIS A 27 6.11 -26.01 -18.70
N GLY A 28 4.97 -25.31 -18.82
CA GLY A 28 4.09 -25.40 -19.99
C GLY A 28 3.28 -26.70 -20.05
N ALA A 29 3.22 -27.47 -18.96
CA ALA A 29 2.41 -28.69 -18.91
C ALA A 29 0.93 -28.35 -18.76
N ASN A 30 0.06 -29.14 -19.38
CA ASN A 30 -1.39 -28.98 -19.22
C ASN A 30 -1.86 -29.56 -17.88
N ALA A 31 -1.71 -28.80 -16.80
CA ALA A 31 -2.04 -29.25 -15.44
C ALA A 31 -3.53 -29.56 -15.24
N ASP A 32 -4.40 -28.92 -16.04
CA ASP A 32 -5.87 -29.04 -16.00
C ASP A 32 -6.40 -30.24 -16.82
N GLN A 33 -5.59 -30.81 -17.72
CA GLN A 33 -6.05 -31.93 -18.55
C GLN A 33 -6.41 -33.13 -17.68
N ASN A 34 -7.70 -33.53 -17.77
CA ASN A 34 -8.34 -34.67 -17.11
C ASN A 34 -8.83 -34.45 -15.66
N LYS A 35 -8.93 -33.22 -15.15
CA LYS A 35 -9.47 -32.95 -13.81
C LYS A 35 -10.57 -31.89 -13.84
N GLN A 36 -11.82 -32.35 -13.74
CA GLN A 36 -13.02 -31.50 -13.86
C GLN A 36 -13.08 -30.32 -12.88
N ASN A 37 -12.39 -30.39 -11.74
CA ASN A 37 -12.38 -29.39 -10.66
C ASN A 37 -10.96 -28.94 -10.28
N PHE A 38 -10.01 -28.95 -11.22
CA PHE A 38 -8.61 -28.63 -10.93
C PHE A 38 -8.45 -27.26 -10.27
N TRP A 39 -9.02 -26.22 -10.85
CA TRP A 39 -8.91 -24.84 -10.35
C TRP A 39 -9.61 -24.66 -9.00
N ASP A 40 -10.78 -25.29 -8.83
CA ASP A 40 -11.51 -25.29 -7.56
C ASP A 40 -10.70 -25.90 -6.42
N GLU A 41 -9.95 -26.97 -6.69
CA GLU A 41 -9.03 -27.58 -5.72
C GLU A 41 -7.77 -26.73 -5.51
N PHE A 42 -7.22 -26.16 -6.58
CA PHE A 42 -6.01 -25.36 -6.54
C PHE A 42 -6.19 -24.14 -5.62
N PHE A 43 -7.28 -23.38 -5.80
CA PHE A 43 -7.56 -22.20 -4.98
C PHE A 43 -7.97 -22.52 -3.53
N LEU A 44 -8.17 -23.79 -3.18
CA LEU A 44 -8.32 -24.21 -1.77
C LEU A 44 -6.98 -24.41 -1.06
N LEU A 45 -5.87 -24.53 -1.80
CA LEU A 45 -4.53 -24.69 -1.25
C LEU A 45 -3.97 -23.32 -0.83
N GLN A 46 -3.31 -23.27 0.32
CA GLN A 46 -2.58 -22.09 0.76
C GLN A 46 -1.47 -21.77 -0.25
N PRO A 47 -1.39 -20.55 -0.82
CA PRO A 47 -0.31 -20.17 -1.71
C PRO A 47 1.02 -20.16 -0.95
N ASN A 48 2.01 -20.88 -1.47
CA ASN A 48 3.38 -20.74 -1.03
C ASN A 48 4.03 -19.58 -1.80
N THR A 49 4.14 -18.42 -1.16
CA THR A 49 4.49 -17.15 -1.83
C THR A 49 5.94 -17.14 -2.31
N GLU A 50 6.87 -17.57 -1.43
CA GLU A 50 8.30 -17.65 -1.69
C GLU A 50 8.62 -18.65 -2.81
N ALA A 51 7.99 -19.83 -2.77
CA ALA A 51 8.20 -20.84 -3.81
C ALA A 51 7.68 -20.38 -5.16
N PHE A 52 6.53 -19.69 -5.20
CA PHE A 52 5.98 -19.21 -6.47
C PHE A 52 6.82 -18.11 -7.09
N GLU A 53 7.23 -17.10 -6.31
CA GLU A 53 8.14 -16.05 -6.77
C GLU A 53 9.46 -16.67 -7.27
N THR A 54 10.03 -17.60 -6.51
CA THR A 54 11.28 -18.27 -6.86
C THR A 54 11.19 -19.03 -8.17
N GLU A 55 10.11 -19.77 -8.42
CA GLU A 55 9.93 -20.50 -9.69
C GLU A 55 9.67 -19.55 -10.87
N LEU A 56 8.91 -18.48 -10.68
CA LEU A 56 8.69 -17.45 -11.70
C LEU A 56 10.00 -16.74 -12.08
N GLN A 57 10.85 -16.43 -11.11
CA GLN A 57 12.15 -15.79 -11.36
C GLN A 57 13.10 -16.67 -12.19
N LYS A 58 12.99 -18.01 -12.10
CA LYS A 58 13.80 -18.97 -12.88
C LYS A 58 13.44 -19.08 -14.36
N LEU A 59 12.34 -18.46 -14.79
CA LEU A 59 11.91 -18.50 -16.19
C LEU A 59 12.86 -17.65 -17.03
N ASP A 60 13.69 -18.30 -17.85
CA ASP A 60 14.37 -17.61 -18.96
C ASP A 60 13.39 -17.35 -20.11
N SER A 61 13.80 -16.60 -21.13
CA SER A 61 12.95 -16.26 -22.28
C SER A 61 12.31 -17.48 -22.95
N ALA A 62 13.04 -18.60 -23.08
CA ALA A 62 12.51 -19.81 -23.70
C ALA A 62 11.44 -20.50 -22.84
N LYS A 63 11.68 -20.63 -21.53
CA LYS A 63 10.71 -21.19 -20.59
C LYS A 63 9.49 -20.29 -20.43
N LEU A 64 9.69 -18.96 -20.43
CA LEU A 64 8.58 -18.00 -20.36
C LEU A 64 7.65 -18.16 -21.57
N CYS A 65 8.21 -18.30 -22.78
CA CYS A 65 7.45 -18.57 -23.99
C CYS A 65 6.61 -19.86 -23.87
N ALA A 66 7.18 -20.93 -23.28
CA ALA A 66 6.46 -22.18 -23.04
C ALA A 66 5.39 -22.07 -21.94
N ALA A 67 5.63 -21.28 -20.89
CA ALA A 67 4.73 -21.09 -19.76
C ALA A 67 3.61 -20.06 -20.02
N LYS A 68 3.78 -19.20 -21.02
CA LYS A 68 2.93 -18.03 -21.29
C LYS A 68 1.43 -18.34 -21.27
N SER A 69 0.99 -19.35 -22.02
CA SER A 69 -0.44 -19.71 -22.10
C SER A 69 -0.98 -20.15 -20.72
N ASN A 70 -0.17 -20.85 -19.93
CA ASN A 70 -0.55 -21.27 -18.58
C ASN A 70 -0.58 -20.09 -17.60
N LEU A 71 0.32 -19.11 -17.75
CA LEU A 71 0.32 -17.90 -16.94
C LEU A 71 -0.91 -17.02 -17.23
N LEU A 72 -1.27 -16.86 -18.50
CA LEU A 72 -2.49 -16.16 -18.90
C LEU A 72 -3.74 -16.88 -18.39
N LEU A 73 -3.79 -18.21 -18.51
CA LEU A 73 -4.88 -19.02 -17.95
C LEU A 73 -4.95 -18.90 -16.42
N LEU A 74 -3.81 -18.90 -15.73
CA LEU A 74 -3.76 -18.71 -14.27
C LEU A 74 -4.32 -17.34 -13.89
N LEU A 75 -3.97 -16.28 -14.61
CA LEU A 75 -4.52 -14.93 -14.41
C LEU A 75 -6.03 -14.95 -14.59
N GLU A 76 -6.54 -15.49 -15.70
CA GLU A 76 -7.97 -15.63 -15.97
C GLU A 76 -8.69 -16.37 -14.82
N LYS A 77 -8.14 -17.50 -14.38
CA LYS A 77 -8.75 -18.34 -13.35
C LYS A 77 -8.70 -17.70 -11.97
N CYS A 78 -7.67 -16.91 -11.67
CA CYS A 78 -7.64 -16.06 -10.48
C CYS A 78 -8.81 -15.07 -10.49
N VAL A 79 -9.11 -14.44 -11.63
CA VAL A 79 -10.24 -13.48 -11.74
C VAL A 79 -11.59 -14.19 -11.66
N ASP A 80 -11.73 -15.35 -12.30
CA ASP A 80 -12.98 -16.12 -12.33
C ASP A 80 -13.43 -16.61 -10.96
N ILE A 81 -12.49 -17.06 -10.12
CA ILE A 81 -12.80 -17.65 -8.81
C ILE A 81 -13.07 -16.60 -7.73
N MET A 82 -12.76 -15.32 -7.98
CA MET A 82 -13.00 -14.24 -7.02
C MET A 82 -14.51 -14.05 -6.81
N ASP A 83 -14.94 -14.34 -5.59
CA ASP A 83 -16.31 -14.20 -5.13
C ASP A 83 -16.33 -13.74 -3.66
N VAL A 84 -17.23 -12.81 -3.35
CA VAL A 84 -17.44 -12.32 -1.98
C VAL A 84 -17.82 -13.45 -1.03
N ASN A 85 -18.55 -14.46 -1.52
CA ASN A 85 -19.04 -15.58 -0.73
C ASN A 85 -17.99 -16.67 -0.47
N ASP A 86 -16.90 -16.70 -1.25
CA ASP A 86 -15.81 -17.67 -1.08
C ASP A 86 -14.52 -16.97 -0.65
N VAL A 87 -14.50 -16.51 0.60
CA VAL A 87 -13.39 -15.75 1.20
C VAL A 87 -12.06 -16.47 1.04
N LYS A 88 -12.04 -17.81 1.19
CA LYS A 88 -10.79 -18.58 1.14
C LYS A 88 -10.21 -18.63 -0.27
N ARG A 89 -11.03 -18.98 -1.27
CA ARG A 89 -10.53 -19.02 -2.66
C ARG A 89 -10.19 -17.65 -3.18
N THR A 90 -11.00 -16.64 -2.85
CA THR A 90 -10.74 -15.24 -3.21
C THR A 90 -9.43 -14.74 -2.60
N HIS A 91 -9.19 -15.01 -1.32
CA HIS A 91 -7.94 -14.67 -0.66
C HIS A 91 -6.73 -15.33 -1.35
N ASN A 92 -6.81 -16.63 -1.62
CA ASN A 92 -5.72 -17.35 -2.28
C ASN A 92 -5.48 -16.85 -3.71
N ALA A 93 -6.54 -16.57 -4.47
CA ALA A 93 -6.46 -16.02 -5.82
C ALA A 93 -5.83 -14.62 -5.83
N LEU A 94 -6.21 -13.74 -4.90
CA LEU A 94 -5.62 -12.41 -4.76
C LEU A 94 -4.12 -12.49 -4.44
N ILE A 95 -3.71 -13.39 -3.55
CA ILE A 95 -2.28 -13.61 -3.23
C ILE A 95 -1.52 -14.11 -4.46
N THR A 96 -2.03 -15.15 -5.13
CA THR A 96 -1.40 -15.70 -6.34
C THR A 96 -1.27 -14.64 -7.43
N LEU A 97 -2.32 -13.85 -7.68
CA LEU A 97 -2.30 -12.78 -8.66
C LEU A 97 -1.34 -11.65 -8.28
N SER A 98 -1.26 -11.30 -6.99
CA SER A 98 -0.32 -10.30 -6.48
C SER A 98 1.13 -10.72 -6.71
N ILE A 99 1.47 -11.97 -6.39
CA ILE A 99 2.84 -12.50 -6.58
C ILE A 99 3.17 -12.58 -8.07
N LEU A 100 2.25 -13.08 -8.89
CA LEU A 100 2.44 -13.14 -10.33
C LEU A 100 2.74 -11.74 -10.88
N THR A 101 1.87 -10.77 -10.60
CA THR A 101 2.00 -9.40 -11.09
C THR A 101 3.31 -8.74 -10.61
N TYR A 102 3.60 -8.83 -9.31
CA TYR A 102 4.82 -8.28 -8.72
C TYR A 102 6.08 -8.89 -9.32
N THR A 103 6.12 -10.22 -9.45
CA THR A 103 7.30 -10.92 -9.95
C THR A 103 7.54 -10.59 -11.42
N MET A 104 6.47 -10.46 -12.21
CA MET A 104 6.55 -10.05 -13.60
C MET A 104 7.08 -8.62 -13.74
N PHE A 105 6.55 -7.65 -13.00
CA PHE A 105 7.13 -6.29 -12.98
C PHE A 105 8.61 -6.32 -12.60
N LYS A 106 8.95 -6.95 -11.47
CA LYS A 106 10.34 -7.05 -10.98
C LYS A 106 11.29 -7.66 -12.01
N LYS A 107 10.84 -8.69 -12.74
CA LYS A 107 11.63 -9.33 -13.79
C LYS A 107 11.87 -8.36 -14.95
N TYR A 108 10.84 -7.67 -15.41
CA TYR A 108 10.93 -6.75 -16.55
C TYR A 108 11.43 -5.34 -16.20
N SER A 109 11.66 -5.04 -14.92
CA SER A 109 12.45 -3.89 -14.48
C SER A 109 13.96 -4.12 -14.64
N ASN A 110 14.41 -5.38 -14.76
CA ASN A 110 15.82 -5.69 -15.01
C ASN A 110 16.16 -5.49 -16.50
N PRO A 111 17.10 -4.60 -16.86
CA PRO A 111 17.43 -4.32 -18.25
C PRO A 111 17.88 -5.54 -19.06
N GLU A 112 18.42 -6.58 -18.39
CA GLU A 112 18.85 -7.83 -19.02
C GLU A 112 17.67 -8.71 -19.47
N ASP A 113 16.55 -8.64 -18.76
CA ASP A 113 15.35 -9.44 -19.00
C ASP A 113 14.34 -8.73 -19.93
N GLY A 114 14.51 -7.42 -20.15
CA GLY A 114 13.69 -6.62 -21.06
C GLY A 114 13.20 -5.31 -20.44
N SER A 115 12.10 -4.79 -20.97
CA SER A 115 11.37 -3.64 -20.39
C SER A 115 9.94 -4.05 -20.07
N VAL A 116 9.28 -3.29 -19.20
CA VAL A 116 7.86 -3.51 -18.87
C VAL A 116 6.96 -3.34 -20.13
N GLU A 117 7.36 -2.51 -21.09
CA GLU A 117 6.69 -2.42 -22.40
C GLU A 117 6.77 -3.75 -23.18
N ASN A 118 7.94 -4.40 -23.17
CA ASN A 118 8.11 -5.72 -23.78
C ASN A 118 7.22 -6.76 -23.10
N MET A 119 7.06 -6.70 -21.78
CA MET A 119 6.13 -7.56 -21.05
C MET A 119 4.70 -7.39 -21.57
N PHE A 120 4.22 -6.16 -21.72
CA PHE A 120 2.86 -5.89 -22.19
C PHE A 120 2.63 -6.37 -23.62
N ALA A 121 3.63 -6.18 -24.49
CA ALA A 121 3.60 -6.68 -25.86
C ALA A 121 3.65 -8.21 -25.91
N GLU A 122 4.55 -8.83 -25.14
CA GLU A 122 4.75 -10.27 -25.10
C GLU A 122 3.50 -10.97 -24.59
N PHE A 123 2.89 -10.49 -23.49
CA PHE A 123 1.66 -11.08 -22.94
C PHE A 123 0.40 -10.71 -23.72
N ARG A 124 0.52 -9.90 -24.79
CA ARG A 124 -0.59 -9.43 -25.63
C ARG A 124 -1.74 -8.91 -24.76
N LEU A 125 -1.44 -7.91 -23.94
CA LEU A 125 -2.37 -7.43 -22.91
C LEU A 125 -3.77 -7.06 -23.45
N GLY A 126 -3.87 -6.65 -24.71
CA GLY A 126 -5.16 -6.39 -25.36
C GLY A 126 -6.07 -7.63 -25.45
N ASP A 127 -5.52 -8.84 -25.55
CA ASP A 127 -6.30 -10.08 -25.56
C ASP A 127 -6.89 -10.42 -24.17
N VAL A 128 -6.33 -9.83 -23.09
CA VAL A 128 -6.79 -10.01 -21.69
C VAL A 128 -7.46 -8.78 -21.11
N GLU A 129 -7.75 -7.76 -21.95
CA GLU A 129 -8.40 -6.52 -21.53
C GLU A 129 -9.70 -6.81 -20.78
N GLU A 130 -10.56 -7.68 -21.31
CA GLU A 130 -11.84 -8.03 -20.69
C GLU A 130 -11.67 -8.63 -19.29
N HIS A 131 -10.67 -9.51 -19.11
CA HIS A 131 -10.34 -10.08 -17.79
C HIS A 131 -9.80 -9.05 -16.82
N ILE A 132 -9.01 -8.07 -17.28
CA ILE A 132 -8.53 -6.97 -16.44
C ILE A 132 -9.70 -6.06 -16.03
N LYS A 133 -10.63 -5.74 -16.94
CA LYS A 133 -11.84 -4.97 -16.58
C LYS A 133 -12.67 -5.73 -15.55
N LYS A 134 -12.87 -7.03 -15.75
CA LYS A 134 -13.56 -7.92 -14.80
C LYS A 134 -12.85 -7.95 -13.44
N LEU A 135 -11.52 -7.99 -13.40
CA LEU A 135 -10.73 -7.90 -12.18
C LEU A 135 -11.01 -6.60 -11.42
N VAL A 136 -11.00 -5.46 -12.10
CA VAL A 136 -11.27 -4.17 -11.46
C VAL A 136 -12.68 -4.11 -10.89
N GLU A 137 -13.68 -4.64 -11.60
CA GLU A 137 -15.07 -4.75 -11.07
C GLU A 137 -15.15 -5.65 -9.83
N LYS A 138 -14.50 -6.82 -9.86
CA LYS A 138 -14.42 -7.71 -8.69
C LYS A 138 -13.75 -7.03 -7.49
N ILE A 139 -12.68 -6.28 -7.73
CA ILE A 139 -11.99 -5.51 -6.70
C ILE A 139 -12.93 -4.44 -6.10
N LYS A 140 -13.75 -3.75 -6.90
CA LYS A 140 -14.73 -2.79 -6.37
C LYS A 140 -15.70 -3.44 -5.40
N GLU A 141 -16.26 -4.59 -5.78
CA GLU A 141 -17.21 -5.36 -4.97
C GLU A 141 -16.56 -5.79 -3.65
N LEU A 142 -15.33 -6.32 -3.72
CA LEU A 142 -14.58 -6.79 -2.55
C LEU A 142 -14.15 -5.64 -1.62
N ILE A 143 -13.81 -4.46 -2.15
CA ILE A 143 -13.43 -3.30 -1.34
C ILE A 143 -14.61 -2.80 -0.50
N ILE A 144 -15.82 -2.79 -1.06
CA ILE A 144 -17.01 -2.25 -0.38
C ILE A 144 -17.77 -3.29 0.45
N CYS A 145 -17.35 -4.56 0.42
CA CYS A 145 -17.99 -5.63 1.16
C CYS A 145 -17.78 -5.47 2.67
N ASP A 146 -18.85 -5.71 3.42
CA ASP A 146 -18.84 -5.69 4.88
C ASP A 146 -18.15 -6.96 5.42
N ASN A 147 -17.42 -6.84 6.53
CA ASN A 147 -16.73 -7.96 7.22
C ASN A 147 -15.64 -8.68 6.42
N SER A 148 -15.01 -8.01 5.45
CA SER A 148 -13.95 -8.59 4.63
C SER A 148 -12.65 -7.78 4.67
N ASP A 149 -12.24 -7.30 5.85
CA ASP A 149 -11.05 -6.43 6.01
C ASP A 149 -9.79 -7.08 5.43
N THR A 150 -9.62 -8.39 5.64
CA THR A 150 -8.55 -9.17 5.02
C THR A 150 -8.61 -9.11 3.50
N LEU A 151 -9.78 -9.32 2.88
CA LEU A 151 -9.90 -9.27 1.41
C LEU A 151 -9.64 -7.85 0.89
N ARG A 152 -10.13 -6.83 1.61
CA ARG A 152 -9.90 -5.42 1.27
C ARG A 152 -8.41 -5.10 1.30
N PHE A 153 -7.67 -5.56 2.31
CA PHE A 153 -6.22 -5.44 2.38
C PHE A 153 -5.53 -6.02 1.14
N TYR A 154 -5.86 -7.27 0.74
CA TYR A 154 -5.23 -7.88 -0.43
C TYR A 154 -5.63 -7.22 -1.76
N CYS A 155 -6.86 -6.70 -1.87
CA CYS A 155 -7.28 -5.90 -3.01
C CYS A 155 -6.44 -4.62 -3.14
N LEU A 156 -6.28 -3.88 -2.03
CA LEU A 156 -5.46 -2.67 -2.01
C LEU A 156 -3.98 -2.97 -2.30
N LYS A 157 -3.44 -4.06 -1.75
CA LYS A 157 -2.07 -4.52 -2.06
C LYS A 157 -1.89 -4.83 -3.54
N LEU A 158 -2.83 -5.53 -4.17
CA LEU A 158 -2.78 -5.80 -5.60
C LEU A 158 -2.82 -4.50 -6.42
N LEU A 159 -3.71 -3.57 -6.07
CA LEU A 159 -3.78 -2.26 -6.74
C LEU A 159 -2.48 -1.46 -6.58
N PHE A 160 -1.83 -1.54 -5.43
CA PHE A 160 -0.51 -0.93 -5.24
C PHE A 160 0.56 -1.57 -6.11
N ILE A 161 0.64 -2.90 -6.13
CA ILE A 161 1.59 -3.62 -6.99
C ILE A 161 1.39 -3.21 -8.46
N VAL A 162 0.13 -3.07 -8.90
CA VAL A 162 -0.18 -2.58 -10.24
C VAL A 162 0.27 -1.14 -10.40
N GLY A 163 -0.10 -0.23 -9.50
CA GLY A 163 0.18 1.20 -9.63
C GLY A 163 1.66 1.57 -9.52
N SER A 164 2.44 0.83 -8.73
CA SER A 164 3.88 1.06 -8.52
C SER A 164 4.77 0.09 -9.31
N GLY A 165 4.23 -0.56 -10.34
CA GLY A 165 4.95 -1.58 -11.12
C GLY A 165 6.02 -1.02 -12.06
N THR A 166 5.98 0.29 -12.35
CA THR A 166 6.92 0.99 -13.23
C THR A 166 7.55 2.17 -12.49
N ASP A 167 8.81 2.49 -12.82
CA ASP A 167 9.51 3.65 -12.23
C ASP A 167 8.84 4.97 -12.63
N ASN A 168 8.45 5.07 -13.90
CA ASN A 168 7.62 6.15 -14.40
C ASN A 168 6.16 5.70 -14.42
N LEU A 169 5.33 6.44 -13.71
CA LEU A 169 3.91 6.15 -13.54
C LEU A 169 3.15 6.15 -14.88
N ASP A 170 3.52 7.04 -15.80
CA ASP A 170 2.79 7.28 -17.06
C ASP A 170 2.99 6.16 -18.10
N ASP A 171 4.07 5.38 -17.95
CA ASP A 171 4.43 4.25 -18.81
C ASP A 171 3.65 2.97 -18.42
N ASN A 172 2.89 3.01 -17.34
CA ASN A 172 2.14 1.87 -16.84
C ASN A 172 0.83 1.66 -17.60
N LEU A 173 0.83 0.76 -18.58
CA LEU A 173 -0.36 0.43 -19.37
C LEU A 173 -1.46 -0.26 -18.55
N LEU A 174 -1.12 -0.94 -17.44
CA LEU A 174 -2.14 -1.55 -16.57
C LEU A 174 -2.99 -0.50 -15.85
N LEU A 175 -2.41 0.67 -15.55
CA LEU A 175 -3.16 1.76 -14.94
C LEU A 175 -4.24 2.31 -15.88
N GLU A 176 -4.06 2.28 -17.20
CA GLU A 176 -5.10 2.72 -18.16
C GLU A 176 -6.44 1.99 -17.95
N TYR A 177 -6.39 0.69 -17.63
CA TYR A 177 -7.59 -0.11 -17.35
C TYR A 177 -8.22 0.25 -15.99
N ILE A 178 -7.42 0.61 -14.99
CA ILE A 178 -7.91 1.10 -13.69
C ILE A 178 -8.52 2.51 -13.85
N MET A 179 -7.93 3.36 -14.68
CA MET A 179 -8.47 4.68 -14.99
C MET A 179 -9.83 4.57 -15.68
N SER A 180 -9.94 3.65 -16.64
CA SER A 180 -11.17 3.41 -17.42
C SER A 180 -12.30 2.83 -16.56
N ASN A 181 -12.00 1.92 -15.63
CA ASN A 181 -13.00 1.30 -14.75
C ASN A 181 -13.06 1.96 -13.36
N ASN A 182 -12.63 3.22 -13.22
CA ASN A 182 -12.80 4.11 -12.05
C ASN A 182 -13.21 3.48 -10.69
N LEU A 183 -12.26 3.39 -9.77
CA LEU A 183 -12.40 2.87 -8.40
C LEU A 183 -12.81 3.94 -7.36
N PHE A 184 -12.91 5.21 -7.76
CA PHE A 184 -12.99 6.34 -6.82
C PHE A 184 -14.16 6.21 -5.84
N ASP A 185 -15.34 5.79 -6.30
CA ASP A 185 -16.53 5.71 -5.43
C ASP A 185 -16.40 4.62 -4.37
N SER A 186 -15.79 3.48 -4.72
CA SER A 186 -15.50 2.40 -3.77
C SER A 186 -14.49 2.86 -2.72
N LEU A 187 -13.42 3.56 -3.13
CA LEU A 187 -12.40 4.10 -2.22
C LEU A 187 -12.99 5.19 -1.30
N LYS A 188 -13.79 6.09 -1.87
CA LYS A 188 -14.53 7.13 -1.15
C LYS A 188 -15.43 6.54 -0.06
N LYS A 189 -16.16 5.46 -0.38
CA LYS A 189 -17.04 4.77 0.57
C LYS A 189 -16.25 4.25 1.78
N VAL A 190 -15.07 3.67 1.56
CA VAL A 190 -14.21 3.20 2.67
C VAL A 190 -13.68 4.35 3.50
N LEU A 191 -13.28 5.47 2.88
CA LEU A 191 -12.84 6.66 3.63
C LEU A 191 -13.97 7.26 4.48
N SER A 192 -15.22 7.12 4.06
CA SER A 192 -16.38 7.63 4.79
C SER A 192 -16.70 6.79 6.04
N ASP A 193 -16.38 5.50 6.02
CA ASP A 193 -16.58 4.60 7.16
C ASP A 193 -15.46 4.72 8.20
N SER A 194 -15.80 4.92 9.47
CA SER A 194 -14.79 5.18 10.51
C SER A 194 -13.91 3.97 10.84
N THR A 195 -14.47 2.76 10.83
CA THR A 195 -13.71 1.55 11.18
C THR A 195 -12.79 1.16 10.03
N ALA A 196 -13.33 1.06 8.81
CA ALA A 196 -12.57 0.68 7.63
C ALA A 196 -11.52 1.74 7.27
N ARG A 197 -11.78 3.03 7.53
CA ARG A 197 -10.79 4.10 7.39
C ARG A 197 -9.60 3.93 8.32
N LEU A 198 -9.79 3.50 9.57
CA LEU A 198 -8.67 3.30 10.50
C LEU A 198 -7.72 2.21 10.02
N GLU A 199 -8.24 1.15 9.40
CA GLU A 199 -7.42 0.03 8.92
C GLU A 199 -6.82 0.27 7.54
N HIS A 200 -7.55 0.94 6.64
CA HIS A 200 -7.18 1.00 5.22
C HIS A 200 -7.04 2.41 4.66
N GLY A 201 -7.37 3.44 5.44
CA GLY A 201 -7.41 4.82 4.96
C GLY A 201 -6.06 5.31 4.45
N HIS A 202 -4.97 4.96 5.14
CA HIS A 202 -3.60 5.29 4.72
C HIS A 202 -3.29 4.79 3.31
N ASP A 203 -3.54 3.50 3.09
CA ASP A 203 -3.36 2.82 1.81
C ASP A 203 -4.23 3.45 0.71
N ILE A 204 -5.47 3.79 1.03
CA ILE A 204 -6.38 4.44 0.07
C ILE A 204 -5.91 5.84 -0.31
N VAL A 205 -5.43 6.63 0.65
CA VAL A 205 -4.96 8.01 0.39
C VAL A 205 -3.74 8.00 -0.53
N ILE A 206 -2.77 7.11 -0.30
CA ILE A 206 -1.60 6.99 -1.17
C ILE A 206 -2.01 6.49 -2.56
N LEU A 207 -2.90 5.50 -2.64
CA LEU A 207 -3.40 5.00 -3.93
C LEU A 207 -4.12 6.11 -4.71
N LEU A 208 -4.95 6.92 -4.06
CA LEU A 208 -5.61 8.07 -4.70
C LEU A 208 -4.59 9.10 -5.19
N ALA A 209 -3.54 9.39 -4.41
CA ALA A 209 -2.47 10.29 -4.84
C ALA A 209 -1.75 9.75 -6.08
N LEU A 210 -1.47 8.45 -6.13
CA LEU A 210 -0.90 7.80 -7.31
C LEU A 210 -1.82 7.93 -8.53
N LEU A 211 -3.10 7.61 -8.38
CA LEU A 211 -4.08 7.66 -9.48
C LEU A 211 -4.34 9.08 -9.99
N VAL A 212 -4.30 10.09 -9.12
CA VAL A 212 -4.43 11.51 -9.47
C VAL A 212 -3.22 12.02 -10.26
N ASN A 213 -2.03 11.47 -10.00
CA ASN A 213 -0.79 11.86 -10.68
C ASN A 213 -0.58 11.15 -12.03
N TYR A 214 -1.27 10.04 -12.29
CA TYR A 214 -1.17 9.31 -13.56
C TYR A 214 -1.61 10.18 -14.75
N ARG A 215 -0.70 10.42 -15.69
CA ARG A 215 -0.87 11.22 -16.92
C ARG A 215 -1.60 12.54 -16.70
N LYS A 216 -1.38 13.16 -15.54
CA LYS A 216 -2.10 14.37 -15.09
C LYS A 216 -1.97 15.54 -16.08
N HIS A 217 -0.88 15.58 -16.84
CA HIS A 217 -0.59 16.66 -17.79
C HIS A 217 -0.93 16.33 -19.26
N ASP A 218 -1.10 15.06 -19.58
CA ASP A 218 -1.25 14.59 -20.96
C ASP A 218 -2.70 14.34 -21.36
N ALA A 219 -3.55 13.99 -20.39
CA ALA A 219 -4.96 13.67 -20.63
C ALA A 219 -5.86 14.14 -19.49
N THR A 220 -7.18 14.15 -19.73
CA THR A 220 -8.17 14.40 -18.67
C THR A 220 -8.20 13.22 -17.71
N ASN A 221 -7.54 13.37 -16.56
CA ASN A 221 -7.53 12.36 -15.51
C ASN A 221 -8.89 12.33 -14.76
N PRO A 222 -9.66 11.23 -14.78
CA PRO A 222 -10.95 11.13 -14.10
C PRO A 222 -10.89 11.25 -12.58
N TYR A 223 -9.77 10.87 -11.94
CA TYR A 223 -9.58 11.00 -10.49
C TYR A 223 -9.30 12.44 -10.09
N VAL A 224 -8.58 13.21 -10.92
CA VAL A 224 -8.43 14.67 -10.75
C VAL A 224 -9.81 15.33 -10.75
N VAL A 225 -10.64 15.01 -11.76
CA VAL A 225 -12.00 15.55 -11.87
C VAL A 225 -12.84 15.17 -10.66
N LYS A 226 -12.90 13.88 -10.30
CA LYS A 226 -13.70 13.40 -9.17
C LYS A 226 -13.24 13.98 -7.83
N LEU A 227 -11.93 14.08 -7.60
CA LEU A 227 -11.40 14.69 -6.36
C LEU A 227 -11.73 16.18 -6.30
N SER A 228 -11.67 16.91 -7.43
CA SER A 228 -12.02 18.34 -7.47
C SER A 228 -13.50 18.63 -7.19
N LEU A 229 -14.38 17.68 -7.56
CA LEU A 229 -15.83 17.78 -7.39
C LEU A 229 -16.33 17.13 -6.10
N LEU A 230 -15.45 16.51 -5.31
CA LEU A 230 -15.83 15.83 -4.08
C LEU A 230 -16.40 16.84 -3.07
N ASP A 231 -17.67 16.67 -2.74
CA ASP A 231 -18.43 17.49 -1.78
C ASP A 231 -18.97 16.69 -0.59
N ASP A 232 -18.77 15.37 -0.61
CA ASP A 232 -19.11 14.45 0.47
C ASP A 232 -18.26 14.75 1.72
N GLU A 233 -18.87 15.40 2.71
CA GLU A 233 -18.20 15.85 3.93
C GLU A 233 -17.57 14.69 4.70
N LEU A 234 -18.24 13.54 4.79
CA LEU A 234 -17.72 12.37 5.51
C LEU A 234 -16.45 11.84 4.85
N ALA A 235 -16.46 11.74 3.52
CA ALA A 235 -15.30 11.31 2.76
C ALA A 235 -14.14 12.31 2.87
N LEU A 236 -14.43 13.61 2.77
CA LEU A 236 -13.43 14.68 2.92
C LEU A 236 -12.81 14.66 4.32
N HIS A 237 -13.65 14.59 5.37
CA HIS A 237 -13.18 14.47 6.76
C HIS A 237 -12.35 13.20 6.96
N GLY A 238 -12.78 12.08 6.39
CA GLY A 238 -12.03 10.84 6.42
C GLY A 238 -10.65 10.97 5.78
N PHE A 239 -10.58 11.55 4.58
CA PHE A 239 -9.33 11.81 3.87
C PHE A 239 -8.42 12.75 4.69
N GLY A 240 -8.95 13.89 5.15
CA GLY A 240 -8.21 14.87 5.94
C GLY A 240 -7.72 14.30 7.29
N HIS A 241 -8.52 13.44 7.92
CA HIS A 241 -8.16 12.77 9.17
C HIS A 241 -6.96 11.82 8.96
N VAL A 242 -6.98 11.00 7.91
CA VAL A 242 -5.87 10.09 7.60
C VAL A 242 -4.56 10.86 7.40
N ILE A 243 -4.58 11.90 6.55
CA ILE A 243 -3.39 12.74 6.33
C ILE A 243 -2.91 13.35 7.65
N SER A 244 -3.83 13.96 8.41
CA SER A 244 -3.47 14.69 9.63
C SER A 244 -2.90 13.75 10.68
N ALA A 245 -3.52 12.59 10.90
CA ALA A 245 -3.06 11.61 11.87
C ALA A 245 -1.65 11.09 11.55
N THR A 246 -1.38 10.74 10.29
CA THR A 246 -0.07 10.18 9.93
C THR A 246 1.04 11.24 9.93
N LEU A 247 0.79 12.43 9.36
CA LEU A 247 1.78 13.51 9.37
C LEU A 247 2.04 14.04 10.79
N PHE A 248 1.02 14.08 11.64
CA PHE A 248 1.18 14.46 13.04
C PHE A 248 2.07 13.47 13.80
N GLU A 249 1.84 12.17 13.65
CA GLU A 249 2.70 11.15 14.26
C GLU A 249 4.14 11.23 13.74
N PHE A 250 4.34 11.53 12.45
CA PHE A 250 5.67 11.77 11.91
C PHE A 250 6.37 12.97 12.57
N ILE A 251 5.69 14.12 12.65
CA ILE A 251 6.24 15.32 13.30
C ILE A 251 6.61 15.01 14.76
N LYS A 252 5.71 14.35 15.50
CA LYS A 252 5.93 13.95 16.90
C LYS A 252 7.12 13.01 17.06
N GLN A 253 7.28 12.03 16.17
CA GLN A 253 8.42 11.11 16.17
C GLN A 253 9.74 11.85 15.86
N GLN A 254 9.75 12.74 14.88
CA GLN A 254 10.93 13.54 14.55
C GLN A 254 11.35 14.45 15.71
N THR A 255 10.41 15.18 16.32
CA THR A 255 10.67 16.05 17.46
C THR A 255 11.24 15.24 18.64
N THR A 256 10.66 14.08 18.95
CA THR A 256 11.16 13.19 20.02
C THR A 256 12.59 12.72 19.74
N ASN A 257 12.89 12.35 18.49
CA ASN A 257 14.23 11.92 18.08
C ASN A 257 15.26 13.05 18.18
N VAL A 258 14.90 14.28 17.77
CA VAL A 258 15.77 15.46 17.91
C VAL A 258 16.08 15.75 19.38
N LEU A 259 15.07 15.69 20.25
CA LEU A 259 15.22 15.90 21.69
C LEU A 259 16.07 14.79 22.35
N ALA A 260 15.92 13.54 21.93
CA ALA A 260 16.73 12.42 22.42
C ALA A 260 18.21 12.56 22.04
N VAL A 261 18.51 13.06 20.83
CA VAL A 261 19.89 13.33 20.38
C VAL A 261 20.50 14.51 21.16
N GLN A 262 19.71 15.57 21.43
CA GLN A 262 20.19 16.71 22.21
C GLN A 262 20.48 16.35 23.68
N ASN A 263 19.72 15.45 24.29
CA ASN A 263 19.93 15.05 25.69
C ASN A 263 21.17 14.16 25.91
N ASN A 264 21.79 13.62 24.86
CA ASN A 264 22.88 12.64 25.01
C ASN A 264 24.24 13.08 24.47
N SER A 265 24.37 14.26 23.83
CA SER A 265 25.63 14.60 23.14
C SER A 265 25.70 16.04 22.66
N TRP A 266 26.23 16.90 23.51
CA TRP A 266 26.58 18.29 23.19
C TRP A 266 28.02 18.40 22.64
N ILE A 267 28.72 17.27 22.44
CA ILE A 267 30.08 17.25 21.86
C ILE A 267 30.34 16.11 20.84
N SER A 268 29.35 15.28 20.46
CA SER A 268 29.58 14.18 19.49
C SER A 268 29.03 14.44 18.08
N SER A 269 28.30 15.54 17.87
CA SER A 269 27.61 15.85 16.59
C SER A 269 28.53 16.11 15.40
N LEU A 270 29.84 16.32 15.61
CA LEU A 270 30.82 16.43 14.52
C LEU A 270 31.57 15.12 14.21
N SER A 271 31.44 14.08 15.04
CA SER A 271 32.10 12.78 14.84
C SER A 271 31.15 11.67 14.37
N SER A 272 29.82 11.83 14.47
CA SER A 272 28.88 10.75 14.10
C SER A 272 28.50 10.72 12.60
N MET A 273 28.72 11.82 11.86
CA MET A 273 28.43 11.86 10.40
C MET A 273 29.38 11.03 9.54
N VAL A 274 30.48 10.51 10.10
CA VAL A 274 31.43 9.65 9.38
C VAL A 274 31.39 8.18 9.88
N GLY A 275 30.67 7.89 10.98
CA GLY A 275 30.72 6.59 11.64
C GLY A 275 29.47 5.70 11.52
N ASN A 276 28.30 6.25 11.23
CA ASN A 276 27.03 5.48 11.29
C ASN A 276 26.61 4.79 9.98
N MET A 277 27.48 4.73 8.97
CA MET A 277 27.26 3.96 7.74
C MET A 277 27.52 2.44 7.92
N PHE A 278 27.27 1.89 9.12
CA PHE A 278 27.52 0.47 9.42
C PHE A 278 26.38 -0.23 10.19
N LEU A 279 25.21 0.40 10.29
CA LEU A 279 23.98 -0.20 10.82
C LEU A 279 22.90 -0.13 9.74
N SER A 280 22.89 -1.13 8.85
CA SER A 280 22.06 -1.13 7.64
C SER A 280 20.56 -1.16 7.93
N ASP A 281 20.12 -1.87 8.97
CA ASP A 281 18.69 -2.10 9.21
C ASP A 281 17.93 -0.84 9.71
N GLU A 282 18.53 -0.02 10.58
CA GLU A 282 17.88 1.19 11.10
C GLU A 282 17.84 2.35 10.09
N VAL A 283 18.80 2.40 9.17
CA VAL A 283 18.87 3.42 8.11
C VAL A 283 17.80 3.14 7.05
N ASP A 284 17.60 1.86 6.72
CA ASP A 284 16.57 1.44 5.77
C ASP A 284 15.17 1.79 6.30
N GLU A 285 14.85 1.44 7.56
CA GLU A 285 13.54 1.79 8.17
C GLU A 285 13.27 3.30 8.19
N LYS A 286 14.26 4.12 8.59
CA LYS A 286 14.14 5.58 8.56
C LYS A 286 13.94 6.11 7.14
N MET A 287 14.65 5.56 6.15
CA MET A 287 14.50 5.95 4.76
C MET A 287 13.14 5.55 4.19
N TYR A 288 12.59 4.38 4.55
CA TYR A 288 11.23 3.97 4.20
C TYR A 288 10.18 4.90 4.83
N GLN A 289 10.31 5.26 6.10
CA GLN A 289 9.40 6.20 6.75
C GLN A 289 9.42 7.58 6.07
N ILE A 290 10.60 8.11 5.72
CA ILE A 290 10.71 9.38 4.99
C ILE A 290 10.00 9.29 3.62
N ARG A 291 10.22 8.19 2.87
CA ARG A 291 9.57 7.99 1.56
C ARG A 291 8.04 7.85 1.66
N GLN A 292 7.53 7.14 2.65
CA GLN A 292 6.08 7.02 2.89
C GLN A 292 5.45 8.39 3.18
N ASN A 293 6.12 9.22 3.99
CA ASN A 293 5.66 10.56 4.27
C ASN A 293 5.72 11.48 3.03
N ASN A 294 6.67 11.30 2.12
CA ASN A 294 6.67 12.03 0.85
C ASN A 294 5.41 11.74 0.03
N ALA A 295 4.93 10.50 0.02
CA ALA A 295 3.70 10.14 -0.68
C ALA A 295 2.46 10.78 -0.04
N LEU A 296 2.40 10.87 1.28
CA LEU A 296 1.32 11.56 2.00
C LEU A 296 1.37 13.08 1.85
N LEU A 297 2.57 13.68 1.80
CA LEU A 297 2.73 15.10 1.50
C LEU A 297 2.28 15.42 0.08
N LEU A 298 2.56 14.54 -0.88
CA LEU A 298 2.01 14.63 -2.23
C LEU A 298 0.49 14.52 -2.21
N ALA A 299 -0.08 13.57 -1.45
CA ALA A 299 -1.52 13.43 -1.29
C ALA A 299 -2.17 14.69 -0.69
N LEU A 300 -1.54 15.30 0.32
CA LEU A 300 -1.97 16.55 0.93
C LEU A 300 -1.93 17.70 -0.08
N TYR A 301 -0.81 17.84 -0.81
CA TYR A 301 -0.66 18.85 -1.85
C TYR A 301 -1.77 18.74 -2.90
N GLU A 302 -2.00 17.53 -3.42
CA GLU A 302 -3.02 17.27 -4.43
C GLU A 302 -4.44 17.54 -3.89
N ALA A 303 -4.76 17.08 -2.68
CA ALA A 303 -6.08 17.29 -2.09
C ALA A 303 -6.40 18.77 -1.87
N VAL A 304 -5.44 19.55 -1.34
CA VAL A 304 -5.57 21.00 -1.14
C VAL A 304 -5.66 21.74 -2.48
N HIS A 305 -4.84 21.34 -3.46
CA HIS A 305 -4.78 22.01 -4.75
C HIS A 305 -6.04 21.76 -5.59
N LEU A 306 -6.57 20.54 -5.56
CA LEU A 306 -7.69 20.13 -6.40
C LEU A 306 -9.05 20.44 -5.79
N ASN A 307 -9.20 20.36 -4.46
CA ASN A 307 -10.48 20.48 -3.80
C ASN A 307 -10.54 21.70 -2.86
N ARG A 308 -11.36 22.68 -3.24
CA ARG A 308 -11.55 23.94 -2.49
C ARG A 308 -12.10 23.76 -1.06
N ASN A 309 -12.84 22.68 -0.81
CA ASN A 309 -13.44 22.42 0.50
C ASN A 309 -12.42 21.79 1.46
N PHE A 310 -11.34 21.20 0.93
CA PHE A 310 -10.38 20.42 1.71
C PHE A 310 -9.62 21.26 2.75
N ILE A 311 -9.35 22.53 2.46
CA ILE A 311 -8.69 23.44 3.41
C ILE A 311 -9.56 23.62 4.67
N THR A 312 -10.86 23.81 4.50
CA THR A 312 -11.80 23.95 5.62
C THR A 312 -11.86 22.65 6.42
N THR A 313 -11.86 21.50 5.75
CA THR A 313 -11.80 20.19 6.40
C THR A 313 -10.53 20.02 7.22
N LEU A 314 -9.34 20.32 6.67
CA LEU A 314 -8.06 20.23 7.38
C LEU A 314 -7.99 21.14 8.61
N ALA A 315 -8.59 22.33 8.54
CA ALA A 315 -8.63 23.26 9.67
C ALA A 315 -9.51 22.74 10.82
N THR A 316 -10.51 21.90 10.52
CA THR A 316 -11.57 21.49 11.44
C THR A 316 -11.47 20.04 11.93
N THR A 317 -10.67 19.18 11.28
CA THR A 317 -10.55 17.72 11.55
C THR A 317 -10.10 17.33 12.95
N HIS A 318 -9.71 18.27 13.81
CA HIS A 318 -9.38 18.00 15.21
C HIS A 318 -10.21 18.79 16.24
N SER A 319 -11.27 19.48 15.80
CA SER A 319 -12.11 20.25 16.73
C SER A 319 -13.08 19.39 17.58
N GLU A 320 -13.16 18.08 17.36
CA GLU A 320 -14.11 17.21 18.08
C GLU A 320 -13.54 16.49 19.32
N SER A 321 -12.23 16.61 19.62
CA SER A 321 -11.63 15.96 20.82
C SER A 321 -11.48 16.86 22.04
N SER A 322 -12.03 18.08 22.03
CA SER A 322 -12.12 18.90 23.23
C SER A 322 -13.47 18.68 23.92
N SER A 323 -13.48 17.76 24.89
CA SER A 323 -14.53 17.80 25.93
C SER A 323 -14.64 19.22 26.48
N PRO A 324 -15.86 19.77 26.68
CA PRO A 324 -16.04 21.15 27.10
C PRO A 324 -15.31 21.40 28.43
N PRO A 325 -14.60 22.53 28.61
CA PRO A 325 -13.96 22.82 29.87
C PRO A 325 -15.05 23.01 30.94
N SER A 326 -15.09 22.11 31.92
CA SER A 326 -15.90 22.31 33.12
C SER A 326 -15.54 23.66 33.76
N PRO A 327 -16.52 24.48 34.18
CA PRO A 327 -16.23 25.78 34.77
C PRO A 327 -15.56 25.59 36.14
N SER A 328 -14.29 25.95 36.25
CA SER A 328 -13.57 25.98 37.52
C SER A 328 -14.14 27.08 38.43
N ASN A 329 -14.60 26.68 39.62
CA ASN A 329 -15.05 27.56 40.68
C ASN A 329 -13.98 28.63 41.04
N THR A 330 -14.29 29.89 40.75
CA THR A 330 -13.51 31.05 41.20
C THR A 330 -14.01 31.48 42.58
N LEU A 331 -13.31 31.10 43.66
CA LEU A 331 -13.38 31.80 44.96
C LEU A 331 -12.25 31.30 45.88
N ASN A 332 -11.11 31.98 45.82
CA ASN A 332 -10.44 32.50 47.02
C ASN A 332 -9.32 33.47 46.63
N SER A 333 -9.55 34.73 46.98
CA SER A 333 -8.58 35.81 46.97
C SER A 333 -7.49 35.59 48.01
N HIS A 334 -6.23 35.88 47.69
CA HIS A 334 -5.43 36.86 48.44
C HIS A 334 -4.13 37.20 47.67
N HIS A 335 -3.83 38.50 47.66
CA HIS A 335 -2.74 39.22 46.98
C HIS A 335 -1.34 38.60 47.05
N SER A 336 -0.57 38.73 45.95
CA SER A 336 0.63 39.61 45.90
C SER A 336 1.24 39.72 44.49
N ILE A 337 1.40 40.98 44.05
CA ILE A 337 2.45 41.57 43.21
C ILE A 337 2.85 40.84 41.92
N SER A 338 2.56 41.53 40.81
CA SER A 338 3.04 41.30 39.45
C SER A 338 4.56 41.14 39.36
N ASP A 339 4.99 39.93 39.03
CA ASP A 339 6.37 39.65 38.62
C ASP A 339 6.38 39.51 37.09
N LEU A 340 7.08 40.44 36.43
CA LEU A 340 7.25 40.53 34.98
C LEU A 340 8.30 39.51 34.50
N SER A 341 8.20 38.27 34.99
CA SER A 341 9.07 37.13 34.68
C SER A 341 8.31 35.97 34.03
N SER A 342 6.98 36.08 33.94
CA SER A 342 6.12 35.13 33.22
C SER A 342 5.91 35.60 31.78
N ALA A 343 6.97 35.52 30.97
CA ALA A 343 6.74 35.17 29.57
C ALA A 343 5.94 33.85 29.56
N PRO A 344 4.97 33.66 28.66
CA PRO A 344 4.28 32.38 28.59
C PRO A 344 5.35 31.34 28.33
N ILE A 345 5.59 30.49 29.32
CA ILE A 345 6.23 29.20 29.11
C ILE A 345 5.29 28.54 28.12
N ILE A 346 5.69 28.50 26.84
CA ILE A 346 5.05 27.64 25.87
C ILE A 346 5.19 26.26 26.49
N ASP A 347 4.09 25.75 27.02
CA ASP A 347 4.05 24.45 27.64
C ASP A 347 4.18 23.45 26.48
N VAL A 348 5.43 23.07 26.18
CA VAL A 348 5.80 22.14 25.09
C VAL A 348 5.17 20.75 25.31
N THR A 349 4.48 20.54 26.44
CA THR A 349 3.67 19.34 26.71
C THR A 349 2.26 19.40 26.15
N GLN A 350 1.78 20.56 25.68
CA GLN A 350 0.52 20.65 24.95
C GLN A 350 0.73 20.15 23.53
N TYR A 351 0.30 18.91 23.28
CA TYR A 351 0.23 18.36 21.93
C TYR A 351 -0.62 19.28 21.03
N PRO A 352 -0.16 19.57 19.80
CA PRO A 352 -0.86 20.46 18.90
C PRO A 352 -2.30 19.99 18.67
N THR A 353 -3.23 20.94 18.68
CA THR A 353 -4.65 20.63 18.53
C THR A 353 -5.04 20.31 17.10
N ASN A 354 -4.25 20.68 16.07
CA ASN A 354 -4.45 20.23 14.69
C ASN A 354 -3.11 20.21 13.91
N LEU A 355 -3.10 19.61 12.72
CA LEU A 355 -1.89 19.50 11.88
C LEU A 355 -1.24 20.86 11.60
N LEU A 356 -2.04 21.91 11.33
CA LEU A 356 -1.51 23.24 11.04
C LEU A 356 -0.79 23.83 12.26
N VAL A 357 -1.39 23.71 13.45
CA VAL A 357 -0.79 24.11 14.71
C VAL A 357 0.47 23.28 14.98
N ALA A 358 0.47 21.99 14.65
CA ALA A 358 1.67 21.14 14.78
C ALA A 358 2.82 21.64 13.92
N VAL A 359 2.55 21.93 12.65
CA VAL A 359 3.56 22.48 11.73
C VAL A 359 4.10 23.80 12.26
N PHE A 360 3.24 24.71 12.71
CA PHE A 360 3.66 26.03 13.22
C PHE A 360 4.30 26.01 14.62
N GLN A 361 4.05 25.00 15.45
CA GLN A 361 4.64 24.88 16.79
C GLN A 361 6.04 24.27 16.76
N TYR A 362 6.35 23.45 15.75
CA TYR A 362 7.62 22.72 15.64
C TYR A 362 8.54 23.21 14.51
N TRP A 363 8.13 24.25 13.78
CA TRP A 363 9.00 25.10 12.94
C TRP A 363 9.39 26.37 13.71
#